data_AF-A0A0V8JCQ0-F1
#
_entry.id   AF-A0A0V8JCQ0-F1
#
_cell.length_a   1.000
_cell.length_b   1.000
_cell.length_c   1.000
_cell.angle_alpha   90.00
_cell.angle_beta   90.00
_cell.angle_gamma   90.00
#
_symmetry.space_group_name_H-M   'P 1'
#
loop_
_entity.id
_entity.type
_entity.pdbx_description
1 polymer ?
#
loop_
_entity_poly.entity_id
_entity_poly.type
_entity_poly.pdbx_seq_one_letter_code
_entity_poly.pdbx_strand_id
1 'polypeptide(L)'
;MTIRDSAVHAAKKFIEQYFPVAEVVFLAGSIVRGEATESSDLDIIVFDGSLDHSYRKSFVEFGWPIEVFVHSFHTYKDFFKENRDRARPSLPQMCAEGIILKDNGRAASIKNEALALLKRGPLPWKSKEVDSARYEITNLLDDLEGSTNPAEDLFTVSRLAAKIHEFVLRVNGCWIGEGKWIVRALKEFNEEFAECFVSIFDEYYKTRQKHRVIGFADNVLKPYGGRLFEGYSIGKSRPKE
;
A
#
# COMPACT_ATOMS: atom_id res chain seq x y z
N MET A 1 16.64 23.32 23.07
CA MET A 1 15.67 22.71 22.13
C MET A 1 15.64 23.59 20.91
N THR A 2 16.21 23.15 19.79
CA THR A 2 16.11 23.87 18.51
C THR A 2 14.62 23.87 18.14
N ILE A 3 14.03 25.05 18.00
CA ILE A 3 12.61 25.19 17.65
C ILE A 3 12.46 24.59 16.25
N ARG A 4 11.80 23.44 16.16
CA ARG A 4 11.46 22.79 14.89
C ARG A 4 10.47 23.70 14.18
N ASP A 5 10.80 24.14 12.97
CA ASP A 5 9.87 24.88 12.13
C ASP A 5 8.60 24.03 11.94
N SER A 6 7.43 24.67 11.83
CA SER A 6 6.20 23.95 11.50
C SER A 6 6.37 23.23 10.17
N ALA A 7 5.74 22.07 9.99
CA ALA A 7 5.93 21.23 8.81
C ALA A 7 5.70 21.99 7.48
N VAL A 8 4.65 22.80 7.41
CA VAL A 8 4.36 23.62 6.22
C VAL A 8 5.43 24.68 5.98
N HIS A 9 5.94 25.31 7.05
CA HIS A 9 6.99 26.33 6.94
C HIS A 9 8.33 25.72 6.50
N ALA A 10 8.71 24.60 7.10
CA ALA A 10 9.90 23.84 6.71
C ALA A 10 9.81 23.37 5.25
N ALA A 11 8.67 22.82 4.84
CA ALA A 11 8.44 22.39 3.46
C ALA A 11 8.55 23.56 2.47
N LYS A 12 7.97 24.73 2.77
CA LYS A 12 8.08 25.92 1.91
C LYS A 12 9.52 26.39 1.75
N LYS A 13 10.26 26.56 2.85
CA LYS A 13 11.69 26.91 2.82
C LYS A 13 12.51 25.89 2.01
N PHE A 14 12.24 24.61 2.23
CA PHE A 14 12.90 23.53 1.52
C PHE A 14 12.67 23.59 0.01
N ILE A 15 11.42 23.82 -0.43
CA ILE A 15 11.07 23.93 -1.85
C ILE A 15 11.77 25.14 -2.48
N GLU A 16 11.78 26.30 -1.80
CA GLU A 16 12.44 27.51 -2.30
C GLU A 16 13.96 27.30 -2.49
N GLN A 17 14.61 26.59 -1.56
CA GLN A 17 16.05 26.35 -1.61
C GLN A 17 16.46 25.26 -2.60
N TYR A 18 15.74 24.14 -2.65
CA TYR A 18 16.16 22.93 -3.38
C TYR A 18 15.42 22.70 -4.69
N PHE A 19 14.21 23.25 -4.85
CA PHE A 19 13.35 23.06 -6.02
C PHE A 19 12.75 24.39 -6.53
N PRO A 20 13.56 25.42 -6.80
CA PRO A 20 13.07 26.75 -7.17
C PRO A 20 12.24 26.73 -8.47
N VAL A 21 12.56 25.83 -9.38
CA VAL A 21 11.89 25.65 -10.69
C VAL A 21 10.66 24.75 -10.63
N ALA A 22 10.31 24.17 -9.48
CA ALA A 22 9.11 23.34 -9.34
C ALA A 22 7.85 24.10 -9.79
N GLU A 23 6.95 23.43 -10.48
CA GLU A 23 5.73 24.05 -11.02
C GLU A 23 4.51 23.77 -10.15
N VAL A 24 4.39 22.54 -9.63
CA VAL A 24 3.37 22.16 -8.65
C VAL A 24 4.06 21.42 -7.52
N VAL A 25 3.68 21.73 -6.28
CA VAL A 25 4.18 21.00 -5.12
C VAL A 25 3.06 20.68 -4.14
N PHE A 26 3.00 19.42 -3.72
CA PHE A 26 2.15 18.98 -2.61
C PHE A 26 3.01 18.60 -1.41
N LEU A 27 2.56 18.98 -0.22
CA LEU A 27 2.93 18.32 1.02
C LEU A 27 1.86 17.28 1.31
N ALA A 28 2.26 16.05 1.61
CA ALA A 28 1.36 14.92 1.88
C ALA A 28 1.80 14.18 3.15
N GLY A 29 1.34 12.94 3.28
CA GLY A 29 1.81 12.06 4.34
C GLY A 29 1.07 12.19 5.66
N SER A 30 1.65 11.57 6.69
CA SER A 30 1.04 11.46 8.02
C SER A 30 0.76 12.82 8.68
N ILE A 31 1.57 13.84 8.38
CA ILE A 31 1.40 15.21 8.85
C ILE A 31 0.09 15.82 8.38
N VAL A 32 -0.20 15.68 7.09
CA VAL A 32 -1.40 16.25 6.47
C VAL A 32 -2.68 15.56 6.96
N ARG A 33 -2.60 14.26 7.26
CA ARG A 33 -3.71 13.51 7.84
C ARG A 33 -3.91 13.74 9.35
N GLY A 34 -3.03 14.49 10.03
CA GLY A 34 -3.09 14.65 11.48
C GLY A 34 -2.69 13.40 12.27
N GLU A 35 -1.99 12.46 11.64
CA GLU A 35 -1.56 11.17 12.21
C GLU A 35 -0.05 11.14 12.47
N ALA A 36 0.60 12.31 12.48
CA ALA A 36 2.04 12.39 12.63
C ALA A 36 2.50 12.00 14.03
N THR A 37 3.66 11.35 14.08
CA THR A 37 4.41 11.07 15.30
C THR A 37 5.66 11.95 15.33
N GLU A 38 6.40 11.93 16.44
CA GLU A 38 7.68 12.65 16.53
C GLU A 38 8.67 12.22 15.45
N SER A 39 8.59 10.94 15.04
CA SER A 39 9.39 10.31 13.98
C SER A 39 8.82 10.48 12.57
N SER A 40 7.74 11.24 12.37
CA SER A 40 7.19 11.49 11.04
C SER A 40 8.13 12.32 10.18
N ASP A 41 8.22 11.93 8.91
CA ASP A 41 8.84 12.64 7.81
C ASP A 41 7.86 13.59 7.11
N LEU A 42 8.41 14.48 6.27
CA LEU A 42 7.65 15.27 5.32
C LEU A 42 7.67 14.57 3.96
N ASP A 43 6.52 14.10 3.50
CA ASP A 43 6.32 13.60 2.14
C ASP A 43 6.04 14.78 1.20
N ILE A 44 6.97 15.11 0.31
CA ILE A 44 6.84 16.21 -0.64
C ILE A 44 6.80 15.68 -2.06
N ILE A 45 5.78 16.06 -2.83
CA ILE A 45 5.62 15.66 -4.23
C ILE A 45 5.87 16.90 -5.08
N VAL A 46 6.94 16.86 -5.87
CA VAL A 46 7.35 17.95 -6.76
C VAL A 46 7.03 17.58 -8.20
N PHE A 47 6.37 18.48 -8.91
CA PHE A 47 6.19 18.41 -10.35
C PHE A 47 7.09 19.43 -11.04
N ASP A 48 7.97 18.95 -11.90
CA ASP A 48 8.88 19.74 -12.73
C ASP A 48 8.78 19.23 -14.17
N GLY A 49 8.20 20.05 -15.04
CA GLY A 49 7.96 19.72 -16.44
C GLY A 49 9.22 19.64 -17.29
N SER A 50 10.37 20.12 -16.79
CA SER A 50 11.66 20.04 -17.50
C SER A 50 12.34 18.67 -17.37
N LEU A 51 11.84 17.79 -16.50
CA LEU A 51 12.43 16.48 -16.25
C LEU A 51 11.93 15.41 -17.22
N ASP A 52 12.87 14.60 -17.70
CA ASP A 52 12.58 13.41 -18.51
C ASP A 52 12.28 12.17 -17.67
N HIS A 53 12.74 12.14 -16.41
CA HIS A 53 12.63 10.98 -15.52
C HIS A 53 12.23 11.39 -14.10
N SER A 54 11.48 10.51 -13.42
CA SER A 54 11.13 10.68 -12.01
C SER A 54 12.22 10.13 -11.09
N TYR A 55 12.35 10.70 -9.89
CA TYR A 55 13.24 10.18 -8.86
C TYR A 55 12.68 10.43 -7.46
N ARG A 56 13.21 9.70 -6.48
CA ARG A 56 12.98 9.95 -5.05
C ARG A 56 14.31 10.29 -4.39
N LYS A 57 14.30 11.25 -3.48
CA LYS A 57 15.47 11.62 -2.68
C LYS A 57 15.07 11.99 -1.27
N SER A 58 15.84 11.54 -0.30
CA SER A 58 15.65 11.85 1.12
C SER A 58 16.65 12.91 1.57
N PHE A 59 16.20 13.78 2.48
CA PHE A 59 16.96 14.87 3.07
C PHE A 59 16.73 14.93 4.58
N VAL A 60 17.64 15.58 5.29
CA VAL A 60 17.41 16.01 6.68
C VAL A 60 17.66 17.51 6.72
N GLU A 61 16.58 18.28 6.76
CA GLU A 61 16.63 19.75 6.65
C GLU A 61 15.63 20.39 7.61
N PHE A 62 15.98 21.55 8.14
CA PHE A 62 15.13 22.31 9.08
C PHE A 62 14.62 21.47 10.28
N GLY A 63 15.38 20.45 10.69
CA GLY A 63 14.99 19.52 11.75
C GLY A 63 13.94 18.48 11.35
N TRP A 64 13.73 18.26 10.06
CA TRP A 64 12.81 17.25 9.52
C TRP A 64 13.56 16.24 8.65
N PRO A 65 13.28 14.93 8.79
CA PRO A 65 13.43 13.99 7.68
C PRO A 65 12.42 14.39 6.60
N ILE A 66 12.89 14.51 5.35
CA ILE A 66 12.07 14.89 4.21
C ILE A 66 12.28 13.87 3.11
N GLU A 67 11.20 13.30 2.59
CA GLU A 67 11.22 12.48 1.40
C GLU A 67 10.56 13.23 0.25
N VAL A 68 11.32 13.40 -0.84
CA VAL A 68 10.83 14.11 -2.03
C VAL A 68 10.65 13.13 -3.16
N PHE A 69 9.45 13.14 -3.75
CA PHE A 69 9.07 12.40 -4.94
C PHE A 69 8.93 13.39 -6.09
N VAL A 70 9.87 13.34 -7.04
CA VAL A 70 9.96 14.29 -8.14
C VAL A 70 9.49 13.65 -9.42
N HIS A 71 8.51 14.27 -10.07
CA HIS A 71 7.89 13.80 -11.30
C HIS A 71 7.80 14.92 -12.32
N SER A 72 7.79 14.56 -13.60
CA SER A 72 7.23 15.40 -14.66
C SER A 72 5.74 15.13 -14.84
N PHE A 73 5.05 15.98 -15.61
CA PHE A 73 3.62 15.79 -15.93
C PHE A 73 3.31 14.57 -16.81
N HIS A 74 4.33 13.86 -17.29
CA HIS A 74 4.19 12.61 -18.01
C HIS A 74 4.48 11.42 -17.08
N THR A 75 5.62 11.46 -16.37
CA THR A 75 6.07 10.34 -15.52
C THR A 75 5.10 10.00 -14.40
N TYR A 76 4.43 10.97 -13.74
CA TYR A 76 3.52 10.63 -12.63
C TYR A 76 2.35 9.73 -13.07
N LYS A 77 1.94 9.81 -14.34
CA LYS A 77 0.84 8.99 -14.88
C LYS A 77 1.23 7.53 -14.99
N ASP A 78 2.50 7.24 -15.30
CA ASP A 78 3.02 5.87 -15.29
C ASP A 78 3.01 5.31 -13.87
N PHE A 79 3.34 6.12 -12.86
CA PHE A 79 3.25 5.73 -11.45
C PHE A 79 1.79 5.54 -10.99
N PHE A 80 0.86 6.37 -11.45
CA PHE A 80 -0.57 6.17 -11.18
C PHE A 80 -1.05 4.84 -11.74
N LYS A 81 -0.65 4.51 -12.96
CA LYS A 81 -0.93 3.22 -13.59
C LYS A 81 -0.30 2.07 -12.81
N GLU A 82 0.99 2.14 -12.48
CA GLU A 82 1.69 1.12 -11.70
C GLU A 82 1.03 0.91 -10.33
N ASN A 83 0.69 2.00 -9.64
CA ASN A 83 -0.01 1.97 -8.35
C ASN A 83 -1.37 1.29 -8.46
N ARG A 84 -2.10 1.52 -9.56
CA ARG A 84 -3.35 0.83 -9.86
C ARG A 84 -3.15 -0.66 -10.15
N ASP A 85 -2.17 -1.00 -10.97
CA ASP A 85 -1.90 -2.37 -11.41
C ASP A 85 -1.48 -3.25 -10.21
N ARG A 86 -0.65 -2.71 -9.32
CA ARG A 86 -0.23 -3.37 -8.07
C ARG A 86 -1.21 -3.20 -6.90
N ALA A 87 -2.32 -2.48 -7.12
CA ALA A 87 -3.34 -2.16 -6.13
C ALA A 87 -2.85 -1.45 -4.86
N ARG A 88 -1.75 -0.68 -4.93
CA ARG A 88 -1.20 0.12 -3.82
C ARG A 88 -1.25 1.61 -4.19
N PRO A 89 -2.17 2.40 -3.61
CA PRO A 89 -2.49 3.74 -4.10
C PRO A 89 -1.54 4.84 -3.59
N SER A 90 -0.24 4.58 -3.45
CA SER A 90 0.74 5.48 -2.82
C SER A 90 0.73 6.92 -3.36
N LEU A 91 1.17 7.14 -4.60
CA LEU A 91 1.26 8.48 -5.19
C LEU A 91 -0.13 9.11 -5.44
N PRO A 92 -1.15 8.38 -5.93
CA PRO A 92 -2.51 8.91 -6.02
C PRO A 92 -3.04 9.41 -4.67
N GLN A 93 -2.87 8.65 -3.59
CA GLN A 93 -3.34 9.05 -2.27
C GLN A 93 -2.62 10.30 -1.76
N MET A 94 -1.30 10.38 -1.95
CA MET A 94 -0.54 11.59 -1.62
C MET A 94 -1.00 12.83 -2.40
N CYS A 95 -1.27 12.71 -3.70
CA CYS A 95 -1.78 13.81 -4.51
C CYS A 95 -3.23 14.20 -4.14
N ALA A 96 -4.06 13.23 -3.79
CA ALA A 96 -5.45 13.44 -3.40
C ALA A 96 -5.57 14.16 -2.05
N GLU A 97 -4.81 13.72 -1.05
CA GLU A 97 -4.87 14.27 0.31
C GLU A 97 -4.00 15.52 0.47
N GLY A 98 -2.95 15.66 -0.35
CA GLY A 98 -1.92 16.66 -0.19
C GLY A 98 -2.41 18.10 -0.17
N ILE A 99 -1.72 18.91 0.63
CA ILE A 99 -1.87 20.37 0.69
C ILE A 99 -0.99 20.97 -0.41
N ILE A 100 -1.57 21.86 -1.20
CA ILE A 100 -0.87 22.57 -2.27
C ILE A 100 0.05 23.61 -1.65
N LEU A 101 1.36 23.51 -1.92
CA LEU A 101 2.37 24.49 -1.50
C LEU A 101 2.79 25.43 -2.63
N LYS A 102 2.73 24.95 -3.88
CA LYS A 102 3.01 25.71 -5.11
C LYS A 102 2.11 25.20 -6.23
N ASP A 103 1.62 26.09 -7.08
CA ASP A 103 0.73 25.73 -8.19
C ASP A 103 0.90 26.67 -9.38
N ASN A 104 1.00 26.09 -10.58
CA ASN A 104 0.98 26.80 -11.87
C ASN A 104 -0.40 26.76 -12.56
N GLY A 105 -1.44 26.29 -11.84
CA GLY A 105 -2.81 26.09 -12.34
C GLY A 105 -3.15 24.62 -12.64
N ARG A 106 -2.21 23.69 -12.45
CA ARG A 106 -2.42 22.24 -12.72
C ARG A 106 -2.72 21.42 -11.47
N ALA A 107 -2.50 21.94 -10.26
CA ALA A 107 -2.65 21.16 -9.03
C ALA A 107 -4.05 20.57 -8.87
N ALA A 108 -5.09 21.36 -9.15
CA ALA A 108 -6.48 20.90 -9.09
C ALA A 108 -6.75 19.74 -10.05
N SER A 109 -6.18 19.78 -11.27
CA SER A 109 -6.35 18.69 -12.25
C SER A 109 -5.68 17.41 -11.77
N ILE A 110 -4.47 17.49 -11.21
CA ILE A 110 -3.75 16.32 -10.68
C ILE A 110 -4.52 15.69 -9.52
N LYS A 111 -5.01 16.54 -8.60
CA LYS A 111 -5.80 16.10 -7.44
C LYS A 111 -7.11 15.44 -7.87
N ASN A 112 -7.80 16.00 -8.87
CA ASN A 112 -9.03 15.40 -9.41
C ASN A 112 -8.76 14.06 -10.12
N GLU A 113 -7.67 13.93 -10.87
CA GLU A 113 -7.26 12.67 -11.48
C GLU A 113 -6.98 11.60 -10.41
N ALA A 114 -6.26 11.97 -9.36
CA ALA A 114 -5.97 11.10 -8.24
C ALA A 114 -7.24 10.63 -7.53
N LEU A 115 -8.15 11.55 -7.19
CA LEU A 115 -9.44 11.23 -6.56
C LEU A 115 -10.29 10.31 -7.46
N ALA A 116 -10.33 10.56 -8.76
CA ALA A 116 -11.05 9.72 -9.71
C ALA A 116 -10.45 8.31 -9.78
N LEU A 117 -9.12 8.19 -9.73
CA LEU A 117 -8.43 6.90 -9.71
C LEU A 117 -8.73 6.13 -8.42
N LEU A 118 -8.60 6.78 -7.26
CA LEU A 118 -8.89 6.18 -5.96
C LEU A 118 -10.32 5.64 -5.89
N LYS A 119 -11.30 6.44 -6.35
CA LYS A 119 -12.71 6.04 -6.42
C LYS A 119 -12.95 4.86 -7.36
N ARG A 120 -12.18 4.73 -8.44
CA ARG A 120 -12.30 3.61 -9.39
C ARG A 120 -11.74 2.29 -8.85
N GLY A 121 -10.81 2.35 -7.91
CA GLY A 121 -10.15 1.16 -7.39
C GLY A 121 -9.09 0.55 -8.31
N PRO A 122 -8.39 -0.50 -7.82
CA PRO A 122 -7.42 -1.26 -8.59
C PRO A 122 -8.06 -2.02 -9.76
N LEU A 123 -7.22 -2.62 -10.61
CA LEU A 123 -7.70 -3.57 -11.60
C LEU A 123 -8.21 -4.85 -10.90
N PRO A 124 -9.43 -5.33 -11.24
CA PRO A 124 -9.94 -6.59 -10.74
C PRO A 124 -9.02 -7.75 -11.13
N TRP A 125 -8.83 -8.69 -10.22
CA TRP A 125 -8.15 -9.94 -10.54
C TRP A 125 -8.96 -10.76 -11.53
N LYS A 126 -8.27 -11.34 -12.50
CA LYS A 126 -8.78 -12.42 -13.35
C LYS A 126 -8.84 -13.71 -12.54
N SER A 127 -9.63 -14.68 -13.00
CA SER A 127 -9.75 -15.99 -12.34
C SER A 127 -8.40 -16.65 -12.03
N LYS A 128 -7.44 -16.58 -12.98
CA LYS A 128 -6.09 -17.10 -12.78
C LYS A 128 -5.33 -16.44 -11.63
N GLU A 129 -5.53 -15.15 -11.40
CA GLU A 129 -4.88 -14.42 -10.30
C GLU A 129 -5.51 -14.80 -8.96
N VAL A 130 -6.84 -14.96 -8.91
CA VAL A 130 -7.56 -15.51 -7.74
C VAL A 130 -7.05 -16.92 -7.42
N ASP A 131 -6.98 -17.81 -8.40
CA ASP A 131 -6.48 -19.18 -8.21
C ASP A 131 -5.01 -19.19 -7.78
N SER A 132 -4.17 -18.32 -8.35
CA SER A 132 -2.77 -18.20 -7.92
C SER A 132 -2.64 -17.75 -6.47
N ALA A 133 -3.46 -16.81 -6.02
CA ALA A 133 -3.46 -16.36 -4.63
C ALA A 133 -4.03 -17.43 -3.68
N ARG A 134 -5.10 -18.14 -4.08
CA ARG A 134 -5.63 -19.29 -3.34
C ARG A 134 -4.56 -20.38 -3.17
N TYR A 135 -3.85 -20.71 -4.25
CA TYR A 135 -2.76 -21.68 -4.22
C TYR A 135 -1.62 -21.25 -3.29
N GLU A 136 -1.19 -19.98 -3.37
CA GLU A 136 -0.15 -19.47 -2.47
C GLU A 136 -0.57 -19.54 -0.99
N ILE A 137 -1.81 -19.15 -0.67
CA ILE A 137 -2.33 -19.27 0.71
C ILE A 137 -2.43 -20.73 1.14
N THR A 138 -2.86 -21.62 0.23
CA THR A 138 -2.96 -23.07 0.51
C THR A 138 -1.60 -23.65 0.90
N ASN A 139 -0.56 -23.40 0.11
CA ASN A 139 0.79 -23.89 0.43
C ASN A 139 1.25 -23.39 1.81
N LEU A 140 1.01 -22.11 2.13
CA LEU A 140 1.40 -21.56 3.43
C LEU A 140 0.61 -22.16 4.60
N LEU A 141 -0.65 -22.55 4.38
CA LEU A 141 -1.44 -23.27 5.37
C LEU A 141 -0.89 -24.68 5.59
N ASP A 142 -0.57 -25.39 4.52
CA ASP A 142 -0.01 -26.75 4.59
C ASP A 142 1.36 -26.73 5.28
N ASP A 143 2.21 -25.73 4.98
CA ASP A 143 3.49 -25.50 5.68
C ASP A 143 3.27 -25.24 7.18
N LEU A 144 2.30 -24.39 7.53
CA LEU A 144 2.00 -24.07 8.93
C LEU A 144 1.47 -25.29 9.69
N GLU A 145 0.60 -26.08 9.07
CA GLU A 145 0.02 -27.29 9.65
C GLU A 145 1.07 -28.39 9.86
N GLY A 146 1.97 -28.58 8.89
CA GLY A 146 3.03 -29.58 8.96
C GLY A 146 4.22 -29.18 9.84
N SER A 147 4.39 -27.87 10.10
CA SER A 147 5.53 -27.38 10.88
C SER A 147 5.47 -27.79 12.36
N THR A 148 6.62 -28.23 12.86
CA THR A 148 6.87 -28.48 14.29
C THR A 148 7.83 -27.46 14.90
N ASN A 149 8.28 -26.46 14.12
CA ASN A 149 9.25 -25.46 14.52
C ASN A 149 8.59 -24.09 14.75
N PRO A 150 8.44 -23.63 16.01
CA PRO A 150 7.82 -22.34 16.31
C PRO A 150 8.54 -21.13 15.68
N ALA A 151 9.84 -21.26 15.39
CA ALA A 151 10.60 -20.20 14.74
C ALA A 151 10.25 -20.07 13.24
N GLU A 152 9.95 -21.17 12.56
CA GLU A 152 9.47 -21.15 11.17
C GLU A 152 8.04 -20.62 11.10
N ASP A 153 7.19 -21.06 12.03
CA ASP A 153 5.78 -20.62 12.08
C ASP A 153 5.64 -19.10 12.16
N LEU A 154 6.56 -18.41 12.84
CA LEU A 154 6.59 -16.94 12.92
C LEU A 154 6.58 -16.29 11.53
N PHE A 155 7.45 -16.77 10.64
CA PHE A 155 7.59 -16.22 9.29
C PHE A 155 6.44 -16.68 8.39
N THR A 156 6.00 -17.93 8.52
CA THR A 156 4.85 -18.46 7.77
C THR A 156 3.57 -17.70 8.13
N VAL A 157 3.29 -17.46 9.41
CA VAL A 157 2.11 -16.70 9.85
C VAL A 157 2.20 -15.23 9.44
N SER A 158 3.37 -14.60 9.54
CA SER A 158 3.56 -13.24 9.04
C SER A 158 3.25 -13.15 7.53
N ARG A 159 3.66 -14.15 6.74
CA ARG A 159 3.37 -14.20 5.31
C ARG A 159 1.90 -14.51 5.03
N LEU A 160 1.26 -15.40 5.80
CA LEU A 160 -0.18 -15.66 5.72
C LEU A 160 -0.99 -14.40 5.97
N ALA A 161 -0.67 -13.62 7.00
CA ALA A 161 -1.35 -12.35 7.27
C ALA A 161 -1.23 -11.41 6.05
N ALA A 162 -0.03 -11.27 5.50
CA ALA A 162 0.19 -10.47 4.30
C ALA A 162 -0.57 -11.01 3.07
N LYS A 163 -0.73 -12.32 2.91
CA LYS A 163 -1.44 -12.88 1.75
C LYS A 163 -2.95 -12.87 1.89
N ILE A 164 -3.46 -13.08 3.10
CA ILE A 164 -4.90 -13.09 3.37
C ILE A 164 -5.48 -11.66 3.25
N HIS A 165 -4.80 -10.63 3.77
CA HIS A 165 -5.28 -9.25 3.60
C HIS A 165 -5.29 -8.86 2.11
N GLU A 166 -4.23 -9.21 1.36
CA GLU A 166 -4.14 -8.94 -0.07
C GLU A 166 -5.29 -9.64 -0.79
N PHE A 167 -5.48 -10.93 -0.53
CA PHE A 167 -6.54 -11.71 -1.15
C PHE A 167 -7.90 -11.08 -0.94
N VAL A 168 -8.29 -10.84 0.32
CA VAL A 168 -9.61 -10.29 0.68
C VAL A 168 -9.86 -8.95 0.02
N LEU A 169 -8.89 -8.04 0.07
CA LEU A 169 -9.07 -6.71 -0.52
C LEU A 169 -9.12 -6.80 -2.05
N ARG A 170 -8.27 -7.60 -2.68
CA ARG A 170 -8.21 -7.71 -4.14
C ARG A 170 -9.44 -8.36 -4.76
N VAL A 171 -9.97 -9.42 -4.16
CA VAL A 171 -11.22 -10.06 -4.63
C VAL A 171 -12.44 -9.15 -4.48
N ASN A 172 -12.37 -8.14 -3.59
CA ASN A 172 -13.42 -7.13 -3.41
C ASN A 172 -13.14 -5.83 -4.18
N GLY A 173 -12.10 -5.78 -5.03
CA GLY A 173 -11.75 -4.59 -5.80
C GLY A 173 -11.28 -3.41 -4.94
N CYS A 174 -10.73 -3.69 -3.76
CA CYS A 174 -10.21 -2.69 -2.82
C CYS A 174 -8.70 -2.54 -2.95
N TRP A 175 -8.22 -1.34 -2.61
CA TRP A 175 -6.80 -1.04 -2.47
C TRP A 175 -6.18 -1.85 -1.32
N ILE A 176 -4.94 -2.31 -1.49
CA ILE A 176 -4.19 -3.03 -0.46
C ILE A 176 -3.23 -2.10 0.28
N GLY A 177 -2.83 -2.52 1.49
CA GLY A 177 -1.87 -1.82 2.32
C GLY A 177 -0.50 -2.48 2.36
N GLU A 178 0.48 -1.78 2.94
CA GLU A 178 1.80 -2.31 3.25
C GLU A 178 2.23 -1.84 4.65
N GLY A 179 2.81 -2.74 5.43
CA GLY A 179 3.15 -2.46 6.84
C GLY A 179 1.93 -1.98 7.63
N LYS A 180 2.03 -0.80 8.27
CA LYS A 180 0.93 -0.20 9.05
C LYS A 180 -0.34 0.07 8.24
N TRP A 181 -0.22 0.20 6.91
CA TRP A 181 -1.37 0.45 6.05
C TRP A 181 -2.25 -0.78 5.83
N ILE A 182 -1.79 -1.98 6.15
CA ILE A 182 -2.62 -3.20 6.06
C ILE A 182 -3.88 -3.04 6.91
N VAL A 183 -3.73 -2.66 8.19
CA VAL A 183 -4.87 -2.48 9.10
C VAL A 183 -5.77 -1.34 8.65
N ARG A 184 -5.21 -0.26 8.11
CA ARG A 184 -5.97 0.89 7.63
C ARG A 184 -6.84 0.53 6.42
N ALA A 185 -6.26 -0.16 5.44
CA ALA A 185 -6.97 -0.63 4.26
C ALA A 185 -8.07 -1.64 4.63
N LEU A 186 -7.80 -2.53 5.58
CA LEU A 186 -8.82 -3.45 6.11
C LEU A 186 -9.97 -2.69 6.79
N LYS A 187 -9.68 -1.66 7.59
CA LYS A 187 -10.71 -0.85 8.25
C LYS A 187 -11.56 -0.07 7.24
N GLU A 188 -10.95 0.47 6.20
CA GLU A 188 -11.67 1.15 5.11
C GLU A 188 -12.61 0.19 4.36
N PHE A 189 -12.20 -1.07 4.19
CA PHE A 189 -13.04 -2.10 3.60
C PHE A 189 -14.19 -2.54 4.53
N ASN A 190 -13.86 -2.94 5.77
CA ASN A 190 -14.82 -3.38 6.76
C ASN A 190 -14.17 -3.39 8.16
N GLU A 191 -14.68 -2.58 9.08
CA GLU A 191 -14.10 -2.39 10.42
C GLU A 191 -14.15 -3.67 11.27
N GLU A 192 -15.27 -4.39 11.29
CA GLU A 192 -15.43 -5.65 12.04
C GLU A 192 -14.46 -6.74 11.52
N PHE A 193 -14.27 -6.82 10.21
CA PHE A 193 -13.31 -7.73 9.60
C PHE A 193 -11.89 -7.38 10.00
N ALA A 194 -11.53 -6.08 10.01
CA ALA A 194 -10.22 -5.63 10.43
C ALA A 194 -9.91 -5.97 11.90
N GLU A 195 -10.89 -5.78 12.80
CA GLU A 195 -10.77 -6.15 14.20
C GLU A 195 -10.60 -7.66 14.40
N CYS A 196 -11.42 -8.46 13.70
CA CYS A 196 -11.33 -9.92 13.71
C CYS A 196 -9.95 -10.38 13.20
N PHE A 197 -9.50 -9.84 12.06
CA PHE A 197 -8.20 -10.12 11.48
C PHE A 197 -7.07 -9.83 12.47
N VAL A 198 -7.03 -8.63 13.06
CA VAL A 198 -5.99 -8.25 14.03
C VAL A 198 -6.01 -9.16 15.26
N SER A 199 -7.19 -9.44 15.81
CA SER A 199 -7.37 -10.29 16.99
C SER A 199 -6.81 -11.70 16.77
N ILE A 200 -7.07 -12.31 15.62
CA ILE A 200 -6.61 -13.67 15.29
C ILE A 200 -5.08 -13.75 15.22
N PHE A 201 -4.44 -12.80 14.53
CA PHE A 201 -2.98 -12.82 14.42
C PHE A 201 -2.30 -12.42 15.73
N ASP A 202 -2.84 -11.46 16.48
CA ASP A 202 -2.36 -11.09 17.81
C ASP A 202 -2.42 -12.28 18.79
N GLU A 203 -3.51 -13.04 18.79
CA GLU A 203 -3.63 -14.25 19.59
C GLU A 203 -2.58 -15.29 19.20
N TYR A 204 -2.33 -15.51 17.92
CA TYR A 204 -1.26 -16.40 17.48
C TYR A 204 0.10 -15.94 18.03
N TYR A 205 0.44 -14.65 17.95
CA TYR A 205 1.73 -14.15 18.44
C TYR A 205 1.86 -14.26 19.97
N LYS A 206 0.75 -14.24 20.70
CA LYS A 206 0.72 -14.45 22.17
C LYS A 206 0.77 -15.92 22.58
N THR A 207 0.08 -16.79 21.86
CA THR A 207 -0.22 -18.16 22.33
C THR A 207 0.43 -19.26 21.51
N ARG A 208 0.90 -18.95 20.29
CA ARG A 208 1.39 -19.90 19.28
C ARG A 208 0.36 -20.92 18.80
N GLN A 209 -0.92 -20.69 19.08
CA GLN A 209 -1.98 -21.59 18.64
C GLN A 209 -2.33 -21.34 17.17
N LYS A 210 -2.11 -22.35 16.31
CA LYS A 210 -2.28 -22.26 14.85
C LYS A 210 -3.74 -22.30 14.39
N HIS A 211 -4.60 -22.98 15.15
CA HIS A 211 -5.95 -23.38 14.72
C HIS A 211 -6.84 -22.20 14.30
N ARG A 212 -6.78 -21.05 14.99
CA ARG A 212 -7.58 -19.87 14.62
C ARG A 212 -7.11 -19.23 13.33
N VAL A 213 -5.79 -19.15 13.09
CA VAL A 213 -5.22 -18.63 11.84
C VAL A 213 -5.64 -19.52 10.66
N ILE A 214 -5.51 -20.83 10.83
CA ILE A 214 -5.87 -21.82 9.82
C ILE A 214 -7.37 -21.73 9.48
N GLY A 215 -8.23 -21.84 10.51
CA GLY A 215 -9.68 -21.80 10.31
C GLY A 215 -10.17 -20.48 9.71
N PHE A 216 -9.52 -19.37 10.05
CA PHE A 216 -9.81 -18.07 9.45
C PHE A 216 -9.45 -18.02 7.96
N ALA A 217 -8.26 -18.49 7.60
CA ALA A 217 -7.85 -18.57 6.20
C ALA A 217 -8.78 -19.47 5.38
N ASP A 218 -9.15 -20.63 5.91
CA ASP A 218 -10.10 -21.54 5.26
C ASP A 218 -11.47 -20.87 5.03
N ASN A 219 -11.98 -20.13 6.01
CA ASN A 219 -13.23 -19.37 5.88
C ASN A 219 -13.12 -18.28 4.81
N VAL A 220 -11.99 -17.59 4.70
CA VAL A 220 -11.73 -16.59 3.66
C VAL A 220 -11.70 -17.23 2.26
N LEU A 221 -11.11 -18.41 2.11
CA LEU A 221 -10.99 -19.09 0.82
C LEU A 221 -12.29 -19.79 0.40
N LYS A 222 -13.13 -20.22 1.35
CA LYS A 222 -14.34 -21.03 1.11
C LYS A 222 -15.29 -20.47 0.04
N PRO A 223 -15.64 -19.16 0.01
CA PRO A 223 -16.49 -18.59 -1.04
C PRO A 223 -15.89 -18.66 -2.45
N TYR A 224 -14.57 -18.84 -2.55
CA TYR A 224 -13.82 -18.88 -3.81
C TYR A 224 -13.40 -20.30 -4.20
N GLY A 225 -14.01 -21.32 -3.58
CA GLY A 225 -13.72 -22.74 -3.84
C GLY A 225 -12.79 -23.38 -2.82
N GLY A 226 -12.43 -22.70 -1.73
CA GLY A 226 -11.58 -23.22 -0.67
C GLY A 226 -10.10 -23.27 -1.03
N ARG A 227 -9.34 -24.12 -0.32
CA ARG A 227 -7.94 -24.41 -0.64
C ARG A 227 -7.80 -24.92 -2.08
N LEU A 228 -6.63 -24.68 -2.68
CA LEU A 228 -6.31 -25.09 -4.03
C LEU A 228 -4.87 -25.61 -4.07
N PHE A 229 -4.71 -26.92 -4.29
CA PHE A 229 -3.43 -27.55 -4.57
C PHE A 229 -3.57 -28.44 -5.79
N GLU A 230 -4.46 -29.43 -5.70
CA GLU A 230 -4.79 -30.34 -6.79
C GLU A 230 -5.30 -29.56 -8.01
N GLY A 231 -4.75 -29.88 -9.19
CA GLY A 231 -5.13 -29.25 -10.45
C GLY A 231 -4.58 -27.83 -10.69
N TYR A 232 -3.90 -27.20 -9.73
CA TYR A 232 -3.23 -25.93 -9.98
C TYR A 232 -2.12 -26.09 -11.02
N SER A 233 -2.07 -25.20 -12.01
CA SER A 233 -0.98 -25.18 -12.98
C SER A 233 -0.74 -23.78 -13.54
N ILE A 234 0.54 -23.48 -13.78
CA ILE A 234 1.00 -22.27 -14.45
C ILE A 234 1.89 -22.67 -15.64
N GLY A 235 1.85 -21.90 -16.72
CA GLY A 235 2.69 -22.13 -17.90
C GLY A 235 2.31 -23.30 -18.82
N LYS A 236 1.40 -24.20 -18.42
CA LYS A 236 0.85 -25.24 -19.32
C LYS A 236 -0.03 -24.59 -20.40
N SER A 237 0.40 -24.66 -21.66
CA SER A 237 -0.47 -24.36 -22.80
C SER A 237 -1.60 -25.39 -22.85
N ARG A 238 -2.86 -24.96 -23.01
CA ARG A 238 -3.94 -25.90 -23.32
C ARG A 238 -3.53 -26.69 -24.57
N PRO A 239 -3.79 -28.02 -24.63
CA PRO A 239 -3.76 -28.71 -25.91
C PRO A 239 -4.66 -27.95 -26.88
N LYS A 240 -4.18 -27.69 -28.09
CA LYS A 240 -5.10 -27.36 -29.18
C LYS A 240 -5.94 -28.60 -29.41
N GLU A 241 -7.22 -28.55 -29.05
CA GLU A 241 -8.22 -29.47 -29.60
C GLU A 241 -8.34 -29.26 -31.11
#